data_AF-A0A816TNJ9-F1
#
_entry.id   AF-A0A816TNJ9-F1
#
_cell.length_a   1.000
_cell.length_b   1.000
_cell.length_c   1.000
_cell.angle_alpha   90.00
_cell.angle_beta   90.00
_cell.angle_gamma   90.00
#
_symmetry.space_group_name_H-M   'P 1'
#
loop_
_entity.id
_entity.type
_entity.pdbx_description
1 polymer ?
#
loop_
_entity_poly.entity_id
_entity_poly.type
_entity_poly.pdbx_seq_one_letter_code
_entity_poly.pdbx_strand_id
1 'polypeptide(L)'
;MWNQKPCFRFEIDNLSEKKAVISSKTFVSGGCEWYLDIYPKGDRLANGHLSMYLSVANSTKLRTGWKRSVNYYFVLLNQSDKELHRSPIGQGVNLYCASHPSWGFGKVLPVSKFQEKGFLEKDKLIIEVYIKVIEAFDGEEVSNNKKNKTVDINGFQVFASQVTKVGKIFTDHPDIALDVKPTKQEVKTAYMHVLLRVIKTLNKPPKSLSETRLNKASSDLSELMDVGFKLDWLRLKFDEVSLERKKADDTNESRAQRLEKQLKNLELMVSDIKVELDKKKNISSDDGFLLVD
;
A
#
# COMPACT_ATOMS: atom_id res chain seq x y z
N MET A 1 -4.54 -14.08 26.25
CA MET A 1 -5.06 -14.82 25.08
C MET A 1 -6.26 -14.06 24.53
N TRP A 2 -6.43 -13.96 23.21
CA TRP A 2 -7.33 -12.95 22.61
C TRP A 2 -8.56 -13.51 21.88
N ASN A 3 -9.00 -14.75 22.15
CA ASN A 3 -10.28 -15.30 21.70
C ASN A 3 -10.71 -16.48 22.60
N GLN A 4 -12.01 -16.61 22.88
CA GLN A 4 -12.56 -17.76 23.63
C GLN A 4 -13.04 -18.91 22.72
N LYS A 5 -13.14 -18.69 21.41
CA LYS A 5 -13.58 -19.69 20.42
C LYS A 5 -12.59 -19.80 19.25
N PRO A 6 -12.37 -20.99 18.68
CA PRO A 6 -11.50 -21.17 17.54
C PRO A 6 -12.09 -20.53 16.28
N CYS A 7 -11.25 -19.96 15.42
CA CYS A 7 -11.65 -19.46 14.10
C CYS A 7 -11.94 -20.59 13.12
N PHE A 8 -11.27 -21.72 13.31
CA PHE A 8 -11.42 -22.91 12.48
C PHE A 8 -11.05 -24.15 13.28
N ARG A 9 -11.74 -25.26 12.98
CA ARG A 9 -11.51 -26.57 13.56
C ARG A 9 -11.43 -27.59 12.44
N PHE A 10 -10.36 -28.38 12.44
CA PHE A 10 -10.06 -29.35 11.39
C PHE A 10 -9.78 -30.71 11.99
N GLU A 11 -10.56 -31.70 11.57
CA GLU A 11 -10.44 -33.07 12.05
C GLU A 11 -9.75 -33.94 10.99
N ILE A 12 -8.80 -34.74 11.43
CA ILE A 12 -8.03 -35.65 10.58
C ILE A 12 -8.16 -37.05 11.16
N ASP A 13 -8.84 -37.92 10.44
CA ASP A 13 -8.93 -39.34 10.75
C ASP A 13 -7.74 -40.11 10.16
N ASN A 14 -7.38 -41.21 10.83
CA ASN A 14 -6.29 -42.11 10.45
C ASN A 14 -4.96 -41.38 10.21
N LEU A 15 -4.57 -40.46 11.11
CA LEU A 15 -3.39 -39.60 10.94
C LEU A 15 -2.12 -40.42 10.73
N SER A 16 -1.98 -41.56 11.42
CA SER A 16 -0.77 -42.39 11.38
C SER A 16 -0.47 -42.92 9.97
N GLU A 17 -1.51 -43.17 9.17
CA GLU A 17 -1.43 -43.65 7.78
C GLU A 17 -1.06 -42.55 6.78
N LYS A 18 -1.27 -41.27 7.13
CA LYS A 18 -1.07 -40.14 6.22
C LYS A 18 0.43 -39.88 6.04
N LYS A 19 0.88 -39.96 4.78
CA LYS A 19 2.28 -39.64 4.39
C LYS A 19 2.37 -38.34 3.59
N ALA A 20 1.37 -38.06 2.78
CA ALA A 20 1.31 -36.84 1.97
C ALA A 20 0.83 -35.64 2.79
N VAL A 21 1.04 -34.44 2.24
CA VAL A 21 0.45 -33.21 2.75
C VAL A 21 -1.07 -33.30 2.74
N ILE A 22 -1.70 -32.76 3.79
CA ILE A 22 -3.15 -32.66 3.93
C ILE A 22 -3.48 -31.16 3.97
N SER A 23 -4.31 -30.71 3.03
CA SER A 23 -4.81 -29.34 3.02
C SER A 23 -6.23 -29.31 3.55
N SER A 24 -6.55 -28.36 4.41
CA SER A 24 -7.92 -28.12 4.86
C SER A 24 -8.76 -27.47 3.76
N LYS A 25 -10.09 -27.45 3.95
CA LYS A 25 -10.94 -26.51 3.23
C LYS A 25 -10.54 -25.06 3.55
N THR A 26 -10.82 -24.16 2.63
CA THR A 26 -10.72 -22.72 2.87
C THR A 26 -11.74 -22.28 3.93
N PHE A 27 -11.33 -21.37 4.79
CA PHE A 27 -12.17 -20.74 5.81
C PHE A 27 -11.86 -19.25 5.93
N VAL A 28 -12.81 -18.48 6.45
CA VAL A 28 -12.69 -17.02 6.57
C VAL A 28 -12.53 -16.62 8.03
N SER A 29 -11.53 -15.79 8.33
CA SER A 29 -11.35 -15.17 9.64
C SER A 29 -10.68 -13.80 9.50
N GLY A 30 -11.18 -12.81 10.24
CA GLY A 30 -10.70 -11.43 10.17
C GLY A 30 -10.77 -10.83 8.76
N GLY A 31 -11.82 -11.17 7.99
CA GLY A 31 -12.01 -10.71 6.61
C GLY A 31 -11.03 -11.31 5.59
N CYS A 32 -10.23 -12.31 5.96
CA CYS A 32 -9.24 -12.94 5.10
C CYS A 32 -9.57 -14.42 4.89
N GLU A 33 -9.25 -14.95 3.71
CA GLU A 33 -9.40 -16.37 3.38
C GLU A 33 -8.11 -17.14 3.69
N TRP A 34 -8.26 -18.21 4.47
CA TRP A 34 -7.17 -19.03 4.97
C TRP A 34 -7.38 -20.50 4.64
N TYR A 35 -6.30 -21.26 4.59
CA TYR A 35 -6.33 -22.72 4.66
C TYR A 35 -5.11 -23.21 5.45
N LEU A 36 -5.18 -24.45 5.94
CA LEU A 36 -4.12 -25.08 6.72
C LEU A 36 -3.50 -26.22 5.89
N ASP A 37 -2.17 -26.23 5.79
CA ASP A 37 -1.40 -27.38 5.28
C ASP A 37 -0.75 -28.11 6.45
N ILE A 38 -0.95 -29.43 6.48
CA ILE A 38 -0.43 -30.31 7.51
C ILE A 38 0.48 -31.32 6.83
N TYR A 39 1.68 -31.48 7.36
CA TYR A 39 2.66 -32.47 6.93
C TYR A 39 2.82 -33.49 8.06
N PRO A 40 2.07 -34.61 8.04
CA PRO A 40 2.00 -35.55 9.15
C PRO A 40 3.35 -36.16 9.54
N LYS A 41 4.28 -36.26 8.56
CA LYS A 41 5.64 -36.79 8.76
C LYS A 41 6.73 -35.71 8.66
N GLY A 42 6.32 -34.46 8.48
CA GLY A 42 7.21 -33.30 8.39
C GLY A 42 7.44 -32.80 6.98
N ASP A 43 7.88 -31.55 6.89
CA ASP A 43 8.39 -30.96 5.65
C ASP A 43 9.86 -31.36 5.39
N ARG A 44 10.43 -30.81 4.31
CA ARG A 44 11.80 -31.10 3.88
C ARG A 44 12.87 -30.79 4.94
N LEU A 45 12.64 -29.82 5.82
CA LEU A 45 13.59 -29.35 6.84
C LEU A 45 13.29 -29.92 8.24
N ALA A 46 12.11 -30.53 8.42
CA ALA A 46 11.61 -30.98 9.71
C ALA A 46 11.11 -32.44 9.69
N ASN A 47 11.81 -33.31 8.96
CA ASN A 47 11.49 -34.74 8.91
C ASN A 47 11.32 -35.35 10.31
N GLY A 48 10.32 -36.21 10.47
CA GLY A 48 10.00 -36.88 11.73
C GLY A 48 9.26 -35.98 12.75
N HIS A 49 8.82 -34.79 12.36
CA HIS A 49 7.95 -33.93 13.16
C HIS A 49 6.69 -33.59 12.38
N LEU A 50 5.56 -33.43 13.05
CA LEU A 50 4.39 -32.79 12.45
C LEU A 50 4.73 -31.33 12.12
N SER A 51 4.56 -30.95 10.86
CA SER A 51 4.64 -29.55 10.42
C SER A 51 3.25 -29.02 10.07
N MET A 52 2.98 -27.77 10.40
CA MET A 52 1.69 -27.12 10.12
C MET A 52 1.89 -25.69 9.68
N TYR A 53 1.20 -25.30 8.62
CA TYR A 53 1.33 -24.01 7.98
C TYR A 53 -0.04 -23.40 7.68
N LEU A 54 -0.28 -22.19 8.20
CA LEU A 54 -1.42 -21.37 7.85
C LEU A 54 -1.08 -20.58 6.59
N SER A 55 -1.97 -20.60 5.60
CA SER A 55 -1.72 -20.03 4.28
C SER A 55 -2.88 -19.15 3.82
N VAL A 56 -2.58 -18.07 3.08
CA VAL A 56 -3.59 -17.21 2.47
C VAL A 56 -4.16 -17.89 1.22
N ALA A 57 -5.45 -18.25 1.25
CA ALA A 57 -6.07 -19.09 0.22
C ALA A 57 -6.25 -18.38 -1.13
N ASN A 58 -6.54 -17.08 -1.11
CA ASN A 58 -6.79 -16.29 -2.31
C ASN A 58 -5.57 -15.43 -2.71
N SER A 59 -4.36 -15.82 -2.30
CA SER A 59 -3.12 -15.04 -2.50
C SER A 59 -2.86 -14.62 -3.95
N THR A 60 -3.26 -15.44 -4.92
CA THR A 60 -3.13 -15.17 -6.37
C THR A 60 -4.21 -14.23 -6.91
N LYS A 61 -5.32 -14.07 -6.20
CA LYS A 61 -6.42 -13.14 -6.52
C LYS A 61 -6.21 -11.77 -5.87
N LEU A 62 -5.33 -11.67 -4.88
CA LEU A 62 -4.97 -10.40 -4.22
C LEU A 62 -4.06 -9.55 -5.12
N ARG A 63 -4.11 -8.23 -4.94
CA ARG A 63 -3.39 -7.27 -5.80
C ARG A 63 -1.92 -7.21 -5.44
N THR A 64 -1.10 -6.69 -6.36
CA THR A 64 0.33 -6.52 -6.13
C THR A 64 0.60 -5.71 -4.85
N GLY A 65 1.53 -6.21 -4.03
CA GLY A 65 1.89 -5.56 -2.77
C GLY A 65 0.94 -5.84 -1.60
N TRP A 66 0.01 -6.81 -1.72
CA TRP A 66 -0.85 -7.21 -0.62
C TRP A 66 -0.05 -7.68 0.60
N LYS A 67 -0.57 -7.38 1.79
CA LYS A 67 0.00 -7.75 3.08
C LYS A 67 -1.08 -8.16 4.08
N ARG A 68 -0.77 -9.11 4.96
CA ARG A 68 -1.55 -9.39 6.18
C ARG A 68 -0.61 -9.45 7.37
N SER A 69 -0.92 -8.69 8.41
CA SER A 69 -0.23 -8.71 9.69
C SER A 69 -1.07 -9.54 10.65
N VAL A 70 -0.59 -10.72 11.05
CA VAL A 70 -1.40 -11.73 11.74
C VAL A 70 -0.69 -12.34 12.93
N ASN A 71 -1.38 -12.43 14.06
CA ASN A 71 -1.02 -13.35 15.13
C ASN A 71 -1.92 -14.57 15.05
N TYR A 72 -1.34 -15.76 15.21
CA TYR A 72 -2.11 -16.98 15.29
C TYR A 72 -1.42 -17.98 16.22
N TYR A 73 -2.18 -18.99 16.64
CA TYR A 73 -1.66 -20.18 17.28
C TYR A 73 -2.56 -21.37 16.98
N PHE A 74 -2.01 -22.57 17.15
CA PHE A 74 -2.70 -23.83 16.96
C PHE A 74 -2.88 -24.55 18.30
N VAL A 75 -4.00 -25.26 18.43
CA VAL A 75 -4.23 -26.19 19.53
C VAL A 75 -4.53 -27.56 18.93
N LEU A 76 -3.77 -28.56 19.35
CA LEU A 76 -3.94 -29.95 18.94
C LEU A 76 -4.69 -30.66 20.04
N LEU A 77 -5.77 -31.31 19.66
CA LEU A 77 -6.67 -32.04 20.54
C LEU A 77 -6.80 -33.48 20.04
N ASN A 78 -7.10 -34.39 20.97
CA ASN A 78 -7.56 -35.73 20.60
C ASN A 78 -9.09 -35.74 20.39
N GLN A 79 -9.67 -36.92 20.18
CA GLN A 79 -11.10 -37.07 19.93
C GLN A 79 -11.99 -36.57 21.08
N SER A 80 -11.54 -36.71 22.33
CA SER A 80 -12.25 -36.26 23.54
C SER A 80 -11.99 -34.78 23.89
N ASP A 81 -11.52 -33.97 22.94
CA ASP A 81 -11.18 -32.56 23.13
C ASP A 81 -10.08 -32.30 24.17
N LYS A 82 -9.31 -33.33 24.55
CA LYS A 82 -8.16 -33.16 25.43
C LYS A 82 -7.03 -32.49 24.67
N GLU A 83 -6.50 -31.40 25.23
CA GLU A 83 -5.33 -30.71 24.70
C GLU A 83 -4.08 -31.58 24.78
N LEU A 84 -3.51 -31.86 23.61
CA LEU A 84 -2.27 -32.61 23.43
C LEU A 84 -1.07 -31.66 23.33
N HIS A 85 -1.26 -30.53 22.65
CA HIS A 85 -0.23 -29.53 22.44
C HIS A 85 -0.84 -28.19 22.03
N ARG A 86 -0.13 -27.11 22.37
CA ARG A 86 -0.45 -25.75 21.93
C ARG A 86 0.81 -25.09 21.41
N SER A 87 0.73 -24.58 20.19
CA SER A 87 1.87 -23.89 19.60
C SER A 87 2.14 -22.57 20.36
N PRO A 88 3.39 -22.08 20.39
CA PRO A 88 3.67 -20.75 20.88
C PRO A 88 2.85 -19.71 20.12
N ILE A 89 2.36 -18.69 20.83
CA ILE A 89 1.96 -17.44 20.18
C ILE A 89 3.28 -16.75 19.84
N GLY A 90 3.60 -16.60 18.55
CA GLY A 90 4.86 -16.01 18.13
C GLY A 90 5.17 -14.70 18.87
N GLN A 91 6.44 -14.48 19.24
CA GLN A 91 6.87 -13.24 19.92
C GLN A 91 6.74 -11.98 19.02
N GLY A 92 6.38 -12.16 17.74
CA GLY A 92 6.17 -11.09 16.77
C GLY A 92 4.98 -11.38 15.84
N VAL A 93 4.64 -10.37 15.05
CA VAL A 93 3.55 -10.41 14.06
C VAL A 93 4.01 -11.16 12.81
N ASN A 94 3.23 -12.13 12.34
CA ASN A 94 3.51 -12.81 11.08
C ASN A 94 3.04 -11.93 9.92
N LEU A 95 3.98 -11.56 9.05
CA LEU A 95 3.71 -10.73 7.88
C LEU A 95 3.58 -11.60 6.63
N TYR A 96 2.34 -11.84 6.21
CA TYR A 96 2.03 -12.54 4.97
C TYR A 96 2.08 -11.58 3.79
N CYS A 97 2.61 -12.04 2.66
CA CYS A 97 2.64 -11.31 1.41
C CYS A 97 2.80 -12.27 0.22
N ALA A 98 2.84 -11.75 -1.01
CA ALA A 98 2.97 -12.57 -2.22
C ALA A 98 4.19 -13.51 -2.20
N SER A 99 5.33 -13.09 -1.64
CA SER A 99 6.53 -13.93 -1.54
C SER A 99 6.50 -14.89 -0.36
N HIS A 100 5.66 -14.63 0.65
CA HIS A 100 5.52 -15.45 1.85
C HIS A 100 4.02 -15.60 2.18
N PRO A 101 3.26 -16.35 1.36
CA PRO A 101 1.82 -16.50 1.54
C PRO A 101 1.47 -17.50 2.65
N SER A 102 2.46 -18.15 3.24
CA SER A 102 2.32 -19.22 4.21
C SER A 102 3.33 -19.04 5.35
N TRP A 103 2.86 -19.21 6.58
CA TRP A 103 3.67 -19.19 7.79
C TRP A 103 3.23 -20.33 8.71
N GLY A 104 4.16 -20.88 9.48
CA GLY A 104 3.86 -22.03 10.31
C GLY A 104 5.02 -22.46 11.17
N PHE A 105 4.89 -23.69 11.68
CA PHE A 105 5.90 -24.34 12.49
C PHE A 105 6.32 -25.64 11.81
N GLY A 106 7.58 -25.73 11.42
CA GLY A 106 8.15 -26.97 10.87
C GLY A 106 8.15 -28.11 11.89
N LYS A 107 8.37 -27.80 13.18
CA LYS A 107 8.48 -28.80 14.26
C LYS A 107 7.45 -28.53 15.36
N VAL A 108 6.21 -28.95 15.15
CA VAL A 108 5.12 -28.82 16.14
C VAL A 108 5.27 -29.90 17.22
N LEU A 109 5.29 -31.16 16.78
CA LEU A 109 5.41 -32.33 17.66
C LEU A 109 6.22 -33.42 16.95
N PRO A 110 7.09 -34.17 17.66
CA PRO A 110 7.71 -35.36 17.11
C PRO A 110 6.66 -36.40 16.71
N VAL A 111 6.84 -37.04 15.57
CA VAL A 111 5.91 -38.08 15.07
C VAL A 111 5.84 -39.28 16.03
N SER A 112 6.92 -39.55 16.77
CA SER A 112 6.96 -40.59 17.80
C SER A 112 5.90 -40.39 18.89
N LYS A 113 5.49 -39.15 19.18
CA LYS A 113 4.41 -38.87 20.14
C LYS A 113 3.08 -39.51 19.74
N PHE A 114 2.77 -39.58 18.45
CA PHE A 114 1.54 -40.19 17.98
C PHE A 114 1.51 -41.72 18.12
N GLN A 115 2.67 -42.36 18.36
CA GLN A 115 2.78 -43.79 18.62
C GLN A 115 2.68 -44.14 20.11
N GLU A 116 2.73 -43.13 21.00
CA GLU A 116 2.56 -43.34 22.44
C GLU A 116 1.13 -43.81 22.73
N LYS A 117 1.00 -44.91 23.48
CA LYS A 117 -0.30 -45.52 23.79
C LYS A 117 -1.19 -44.49 24.50
N GLY A 118 -2.35 -44.22 23.91
CA GLY A 118 -3.34 -43.28 24.45
C GLY A 118 -3.08 -41.81 24.15
N PHE A 119 -2.06 -41.46 23.34
CA PHE A 119 -1.85 -40.09 22.90
C PHE A 119 -2.92 -39.64 21.89
N LEU A 120 -3.12 -40.43 20.83
CA LEU A 120 -4.26 -40.28 19.92
C LEU A 120 -5.35 -41.28 20.27
N GLU A 121 -6.61 -40.82 20.19
CA GLU A 121 -7.80 -41.65 20.34
C GLU A 121 -8.35 -41.96 18.96
N LYS A 122 -8.51 -43.26 18.64
CA LYS A 122 -8.95 -43.74 17.32
C LYS A 122 -8.13 -43.18 16.14
N ASP A 123 -6.85 -42.93 16.37
CA ASP A 123 -5.93 -42.33 15.40
C ASP A 123 -6.43 -41.00 14.80
N LYS A 124 -7.20 -40.24 15.60
CA LYS A 124 -7.80 -38.98 15.21
C LYS A 124 -7.09 -37.81 15.86
N LEU A 125 -6.71 -36.84 15.03
CA LEU A 125 -6.17 -35.55 15.47
C LEU A 125 -7.14 -34.44 15.12
N ILE A 126 -7.36 -33.54 16.06
CA ILE A 126 -8.15 -32.34 15.83
C ILE A 126 -7.26 -31.13 16.01
N ILE A 127 -7.34 -30.20 15.07
CA ILE A 127 -6.55 -28.97 15.06
C ILE A 127 -7.49 -27.79 15.12
N GLU A 128 -7.35 -26.97 16.14
CA GLU A 128 -8.00 -25.69 16.25
C GLU A 128 -7.05 -24.55 15.90
N VAL A 129 -7.54 -23.59 15.14
CA VAL A 129 -6.78 -22.42 14.69
C VAL A 129 -7.41 -21.16 15.27
N TYR A 130 -6.59 -20.33 15.91
CA TYR A 130 -6.98 -19.05 16.46
C TYR A 130 -6.21 -17.94 15.75
N ILE A 131 -6.91 -16.96 15.16
CA ILE A 131 -6.32 -15.95 14.25
C ILE A 131 -6.74 -14.53 14.64
N LYS A 132 -5.77 -13.62 14.78
CA LYS A 132 -5.94 -12.17 14.97
C LYS A 132 -5.37 -11.55 13.73
N VAL A 133 -6.25 -11.03 12.89
CA VAL A 133 -5.82 -10.12 11.84
C VAL A 133 -5.63 -8.76 12.50
N ILE A 134 -4.39 -8.28 12.52
CA ILE A 134 -4.03 -6.95 13.04
C ILE A 134 -4.24 -5.92 11.94
N GLU A 135 -3.77 -6.23 10.74
CA GLU A 135 -3.91 -5.39 9.57
C GLU A 135 -4.04 -6.25 8.32
N ALA A 136 -4.90 -5.85 7.39
CA ALA A 136 -5.04 -6.47 6.08
C ALA A 136 -5.04 -5.38 5.00
N PHE A 137 -4.11 -5.50 4.05
CA PHE A 137 -3.99 -4.63 2.90
C PHE A 137 -4.04 -5.47 1.63
N ASP A 138 -5.06 -5.28 0.79
CA ASP A 138 -5.31 -6.12 -0.41
C ASP A 138 -4.36 -5.83 -1.58
N GLY A 139 -3.39 -4.95 -1.39
CA GLY A 139 -2.43 -4.52 -2.39
C GLY A 139 -2.85 -3.21 -3.04
N GLU A 140 -1.89 -2.58 -3.71
CA GLU A 140 -2.21 -1.42 -4.55
C GLU A 140 -2.96 -1.91 -5.79
N GLU A 141 -3.91 -1.10 -6.25
CA GLU A 141 -4.57 -1.31 -7.52
C GLU A 141 -3.56 -1.11 -8.66
N VAL A 142 -2.76 -2.13 -8.94
CA VAL A 142 -1.98 -2.21 -10.18
C VAL A 142 -2.96 -2.68 -11.23
N SER A 143 -3.46 -1.74 -12.02
CA SER A 143 -4.37 -1.98 -13.14
C SER A 143 -3.69 -2.81 -14.22
N ASN A 144 -3.63 -4.13 -14.05
CA ASN A 144 -3.17 -5.05 -15.07
C ASN A 144 -4.38 -5.58 -15.87
N ASN A 145 -4.53 -5.06 -17.08
CA ASN A 145 -5.13 -5.71 -18.25
C ASN A 145 -6.60 -6.17 -18.20
N LYS A 146 -7.52 -5.26 -17.84
CA LYS A 146 -8.59 -4.96 -18.81
C LYS A 146 -8.00 -3.92 -19.75
N LYS A 147 -8.26 -3.98 -21.06
CA LYS A 147 -7.93 -2.87 -21.98
C LYS A 147 -8.51 -1.59 -21.37
N ASN A 148 -7.71 -0.85 -20.62
CA ASN A 148 -8.12 0.45 -20.11
C ASN A 148 -8.18 1.29 -21.36
N LYS A 149 -9.40 1.57 -21.81
CA LYS A 149 -9.64 2.56 -22.84
C LYS A 149 -8.99 3.84 -22.31
N THR A 150 -7.85 4.20 -22.87
CA THR A 150 -7.21 5.47 -22.59
C THR A 150 -8.01 6.52 -23.34
N VAL A 151 -8.17 7.67 -22.70
CA VAL A 151 -8.80 8.84 -23.28
C VAL A 151 -7.70 9.88 -23.42
N ASP A 152 -7.65 10.54 -24.57
CA ASP A 152 -6.78 11.68 -24.74
C ASP A 152 -7.35 12.89 -24.01
N ILE A 153 -6.55 13.51 -23.15
CA ILE A 153 -6.87 14.80 -22.55
C ILE A 153 -5.68 15.72 -22.83
N ASN A 154 -5.90 16.74 -23.66
CA ASN A 154 -4.91 17.75 -24.01
C ASN A 154 -3.57 17.14 -24.49
N GLY A 155 -3.63 16.05 -25.28
CA GLY A 155 -2.44 15.36 -25.79
C GLY A 155 -1.81 14.34 -24.84
N PHE A 156 -2.49 14.00 -23.74
CA PHE A 156 -2.08 12.97 -22.79
C PHE A 156 -3.06 11.80 -22.77
N GLN A 157 -2.57 10.61 -23.07
CA GLN A 157 -3.30 9.36 -22.87
C GLN A 157 -3.40 9.03 -21.38
N VAL A 158 -4.61 9.08 -20.85
CA VAL A 158 -4.91 8.78 -19.44
C VAL A 158 -5.99 7.72 -19.32
N PHE A 159 -5.96 6.94 -18.25
CA PHE A 159 -6.98 5.91 -18.04
C PHE A 159 -8.35 6.54 -17.80
N ALA A 160 -9.42 5.89 -18.28
CA ALA A 160 -10.80 6.33 -18.06
C ALA A 160 -11.12 6.67 -16.58
N SER A 161 -10.56 5.92 -15.63
CA SER A 161 -10.71 6.13 -14.19
C SER A 161 -10.02 7.41 -13.66
N GLN A 162 -9.15 8.02 -14.45
CA GLN A 162 -8.38 9.22 -14.10
C GLN A 162 -8.88 10.47 -14.82
N VAL A 163 -9.75 10.33 -15.82
CA VAL A 163 -10.23 11.43 -16.70
C VAL A 163 -10.72 12.63 -15.90
N THR A 164 -11.58 12.43 -14.89
CA THR A 164 -12.10 13.53 -14.07
C THR A 164 -11.01 14.28 -13.31
N LYS A 165 -10.00 13.56 -12.79
CA LYS A 165 -8.91 14.17 -12.02
C LYS A 165 -7.98 14.97 -12.94
N VAL A 166 -7.62 14.39 -14.08
CA VAL A 166 -6.74 15.02 -15.07
C VAL A 166 -7.44 16.20 -15.71
N GLY A 167 -8.71 16.05 -16.10
CA GLY A 167 -9.54 17.14 -16.63
C GLY A 167 -9.61 18.31 -15.66
N LYS A 168 -9.85 18.05 -14.38
CA LYS A 168 -9.83 19.10 -13.35
C LYS A 168 -8.50 19.84 -13.26
N ILE A 169 -7.36 19.12 -13.34
CA ILE A 169 -6.04 19.76 -13.32
C ILE A 169 -5.90 20.75 -14.48
N PHE A 170 -6.31 20.38 -15.68
CA PHE A 170 -6.25 21.27 -16.85
C PHE A 170 -7.29 22.40 -16.81
N THR A 171 -8.42 22.20 -16.13
CA THR A 171 -9.39 23.28 -15.89
C THR A 171 -8.85 24.30 -14.90
N ASP A 172 -8.24 23.84 -13.79
CA ASP A 172 -7.71 24.70 -12.75
C ASP A 172 -6.38 25.36 -13.19
N HIS A 173 -5.61 24.68 -14.06
CA HIS A 173 -4.29 25.10 -14.55
C HIS A 173 -4.16 24.81 -16.06
N PRO A 174 -4.75 25.66 -16.93
CA PRO A 174 -4.78 25.40 -18.37
C PRO A 174 -3.39 25.47 -19.04
N ASP A 175 -2.45 26.19 -18.43
CA ASP A 175 -1.09 26.39 -18.92
C ASP A 175 -0.09 25.32 -18.44
N ILE A 176 -0.53 24.38 -17.59
CA ILE A 176 0.32 23.42 -16.87
C ILE A 176 1.26 22.60 -17.77
N ALA A 177 0.85 22.35 -19.02
CA ALA A 177 1.57 21.48 -19.94
C ALA A 177 1.98 22.16 -21.27
N LEU A 178 1.94 23.49 -21.36
CA LEU A 178 2.23 24.21 -22.61
C LEU A 178 3.67 23.99 -23.10
N ASP A 179 4.63 23.92 -22.18
CA ASP A 179 6.07 23.85 -22.50
C ASP A 179 6.64 22.42 -22.35
N VAL A 180 5.76 21.41 -22.29
CA VAL A 180 6.15 20.01 -22.07
C VAL A 180 6.96 19.47 -23.25
N LYS A 181 8.22 19.13 -22.99
CA LYS A 181 9.21 18.70 -24.00
C LYS A 181 8.99 17.28 -24.54
N PRO A 182 8.62 16.26 -23.73
CA PRO A 182 8.45 14.90 -24.24
C PRO A 182 7.38 14.81 -25.33
N THR A 183 7.73 14.24 -26.47
CA THR A 183 6.83 14.08 -27.63
C THR A 183 6.21 12.69 -27.72
N LYS A 184 6.92 11.65 -27.25
CA LYS A 184 6.44 10.27 -27.26
C LYS A 184 5.29 10.06 -26.27
N GLN A 185 4.23 9.43 -26.73
CA GLN A 185 2.98 9.32 -25.97
C GLN A 185 3.14 8.54 -24.66
N GLU A 186 3.93 7.46 -24.69
CA GLU A 186 4.20 6.62 -23.52
C GLU A 186 4.95 7.40 -22.44
N VAL A 187 5.86 8.29 -22.87
CA VAL A 187 6.65 9.14 -21.98
C VAL A 187 5.78 10.24 -21.37
N LYS A 188 4.93 10.89 -22.17
CA LYS A 188 3.92 11.85 -21.68
C LYS A 188 3.02 11.22 -20.61
N THR A 189 2.54 9.99 -20.86
CA THR A 189 1.72 9.25 -19.91
C THR A 189 2.49 8.91 -18.63
N ALA A 190 3.76 8.53 -18.72
CA ALA A 190 4.60 8.27 -17.55
C ALA A 190 4.72 9.53 -16.67
N TYR A 191 5.01 10.70 -17.25
CA TYR A 191 5.08 11.96 -16.51
C TYR A 191 3.74 12.36 -15.90
N MET A 192 2.63 12.16 -16.62
CA MET A 192 1.29 12.40 -16.05
C MET A 192 1.02 11.53 -14.82
N HIS A 193 1.47 10.27 -14.82
CA HIS A 193 1.37 9.42 -13.64
C HIS A 193 2.25 9.89 -12.47
N VAL A 194 3.42 10.47 -12.75
CA VAL A 194 4.27 11.10 -11.73
C VAL A 194 3.55 12.32 -11.14
N LEU A 195 2.98 13.21 -11.97
CA LEU A 195 2.24 14.39 -11.54
C LEU A 195 1.05 14.02 -10.62
N LEU A 196 0.22 13.06 -11.05
CA LEU A 196 -0.90 12.58 -10.23
C LEU A 196 -0.45 12.00 -8.88
N ARG A 197 0.72 11.36 -8.85
CA ARG A 197 1.30 10.78 -7.63
C ARG A 197 1.79 11.86 -6.68
N VAL A 198 2.45 12.91 -7.18
CA VAL A 198 2.87 14.07 -6.39
C VAL A 198 1.65 14.76 -5.79
N ILE A 199 0.63 15.07 -6.60
CA ILE A 199 -0.62 15.69 -6.13
C ILE A 199 -1.29 14.83 -5.05
N LYS A 200 -1.41 13.52 -5.27
CA LYS A 200 -1.96 12.59 -4.28
C LYS A 200 -1.15 12.58 -2.98
N THR A 201 0.16 12.72 -3.06
CA THR A 201 1.05 12.73 -1.89
C THR A 201 0.88 14.02 -1.09
N LEU A 202 0.85 15.18 -1.76
CA LEU A 202 0.70 16.50 -1.11
C LEU A 202 -0.72 16.80 -0.61
N ASN A 203 -1.72 16.04 -1.06
CA ASN A 203 -3.08 16.11 -0.52
C ASN A 203 -3.26 15.32 0.79
N LYS A 204 -2.25 14.56 1.24
CA LYS A 204 -2.33 13.84 2.51
C LYS A 204 -2.07 14.79 3.68
N PRO A 205 -2.60 14.50 4.88
CA PRO A 205 -2.27 15.27 6.07
C PRO A 205 -0.75 15.35 6.28
N PRO A 206 -0.15 16.52 6.50
CA PRO A 206 1.30 16.69 6.62
C PRO A 206 1.95 15.77 7.66
N LYS A 207 1.26 15.56 8.79
CA LYS A 207 1.69 14.67 9.89
C LYS A 207 1.79 13.19 9.50
N SER A 208 1.11 12.79 8.41
CA SER A 208 1.12 11.40 7.92
C SER A 208 2.25 11.13 6.90
N LEU A 209 3.00 12.16 6.52
CA LEU A 209 4.05 12.07 5.52
C LEU A 209 5.42 11.85 6.19
N SER A 210 6.16 10.85 5.70
CA SER A 210 7.55 10.63 6.11
C SER A 210 8.49 11.55 5.34
N GLU A 211 9.67 11.83 5.93
CA GLU A 211 10.76 12.58 5.29
C GLU A 211 11.09 11.99 3.91
N THR A 212 11.21 10.66 3.81
CA THR A 212 11.49 9.94 2.56
C THR A 212 10.43 10.19 1.49
N ARG A 213 9.15 10.22 1.87
CA ARG A 213 8.06 10.48 0.91
C ARG A 213 8.07 11.92 0.43
N LEU A 214 8.41 12.88 1.29
CA LEU A 214 8.57 14.28 0.90
C LEU A 214 9.79 14.48 0.01
N ASN A 215 10.94 13.86 0.32
CA ASN A 215 12.13 13.93 -0.53
C ASN A 215 11.86 13.35 -1.92
N LYS A 216 11.13 12.22 -1.98
CA LYS A 216 10.71 11.67 -3.27
C LYS A 216 9.77 12.62 -4.02
N ALA A 217 8.76 13.19 -3.35
CA ALA A 217 7.85 14.12 -3.99
C ALA A 217 8.57 15.39 -4.49
N SER A 218 9.58 15.86 -3.75
CA SER A 218 10.44 16.97 -4.17
C SER A 218 11.22 16.63 -5.44
N SER A 219 11.88 15.46 -5.46
CA SER A 219 12.60 14.97 -6.65
C SER A 219 11.70 14.82 -7.86
N ASP A 220 10.53 14.19 -7.68
CA ASP A 220 9.54 13.97 -8.73
C ASP A 220 9.02 15.33 -9.26
N LEU A 221 8.83 16.33 -8.39
CA LEU A 221 8.38 17.67 -8.78
C LEU A 221 9.44 18.41 -9.61
N SER A 222 10.71 18.36 -9.21
CA SER A 222 11.81 18.93 -9.97
C SER A 222 11.93 18.32 -11.36
N GLU A 223 11.86 16.98 -11.46
CA GLU A 223 11.91 16.27 -12.75
C GLU A 223 10.79 16.71 -13.69
N LEU A 224 9.57 16.88 -13.17
CA LEU A 224 8.43 17.37 -13.95
C LEU A 224 8.64 18.80 -14.47
N MET A 225 9.20 19.68 -13.65
CA MET A 225 9.52 21.05 -14.07
C MET A 225 10.63 21.07 -15.13
N ASP A 226 11.65 20.23 -14.99
CA ASP A 226 12.76 20.12 -15.96
C ASP A 226 12.27 19.72 -17.35
N VAL A 227 11.23 18.88 -17.41
CA VAL A 227 10.59 18.48 -18.68
C VAL A 227 9.51 19.44 -19.16
N GLY A 228 9.29 20.56 -18.47
CA GLY A 228 8.49 21.68 -18.94
C GLY A 228 7.06 21.78 -18.38
N PHE A 229 6.72 21.06 -17.31
CA PHE A 229 5.46 21.31 -16.61
C PHE A 229 5.53 22.58 -15.76
N LYS A 230 4.51 23.45 -15.86
CA LYS A 230 4.37 24.64 -15.02
C LYS A 230 3.68 24.30 -13.70
N LEU A 231 4.48 24.09 -12.65
CA LEU A 231 4.01 23.51 -11.38
C LEU A 231 4.20 24.44 -10.17
N ASP A 232 4.22 25.75 -10.38
CA ASP A 232 4.46 26.73 -9.31
C ASP A 232 3.44 26.62 -8.17
N TRP A 233 2.17 26.43 -8.50
CA TRP A 233 1.11 26.20 -7.51
C TRP A 233 1.35 24.94 -6.67
N LEU A 234 1.88 23.88 -7.27
CA LEU A 234 2.14 22.61 -6.61
C LEU A 234 3.43 22.68 -5.78
N ARG A 235 4.41 23.47 -6.23
CA ARG A 235 5.63 23.79 -5.48
C ARG A 235 5.33 24.60 -4.22
N LEU A 236 4.46 25.60 -4.32
CA LEU A 236 4.00 26.36 -3.15
C LEU A 236 3.29 25.45 -2.14
N LYS A 237 2.41 24.57 -2.63
CA LYS A 237 1.75 23.57 -1.79
C LYS A 237 2.75 22.60 -1.14
N PHE A 238 3.78 22.17 -1.86
CA PHE A 238 4.85 21.35 -1.30
C PHE A 238 5.55 22.07 -0.14
N ASP A 239 5.91 23.33 -0.34
CA ASP A 239 6.57 24.15 0.68
C ASP A 239 5.70 24.30 1.92
N GLU A 240 4.38 24.52 1.75
CA GLU A 240 3.40 24.58 2.84
C GLU A 240 3.32 23.26 3.62
N VAL A 241 3.16 22.13 2.94
CA VAL A 241 3.07 20.81 3.57
C VAL A 241 4.38 20.44 4.30
N SER A 242 5.53 20.73 3.68
CA SER A 242 6.85 20.56 4.28
C SER A 242 7.03 21.43 5.51
N LEU A 243 6.54 22.68 5.45
CA LEU A 243 6.38 23.57 6.58
C LEU A 243 5.59 22.86 7.69
N GLU A 244 4.32 22.56 7.45
CA GLU A 244 3.39 22.13 8.50
C GLU A 244 3.84 20.86 9.20
N ARG A 245 4.48 19.94 8.47
CA ARG A 245 5.12 18.77 9.07
C ARG A 245 6.22 19.18 10.04
N LYS A 246 7.17 20.04 9.64
CA LYS A 246 8.26 20.51 10.50
C LYS A 246 7.79 21.32 11.72
N LYS A 247 6.64 21.99 11.63
CA LYS A 247 6.01 22.72 12.76
C LYS A 247 5.57 21.78 13.89
N ALA A 248 5.35 20.50 13.59
CA ALA A 248 4.98 19.52 14.60
C ALA A 248 6.20 19.01 15.40
N ASP A 249 7.43 19.29 14.94
CA ASP A 249 8.64 18.62 15.41
C ASP A 249 9.63 19.52 16.21
N ASP A 250 9.65 20.86 16.12
CA ASP A 250 10.69 21.70 16.80
C ASP A 250 10.28 23.12 17.31
N THR A 251 11.04 23.61 18.30
CA THR A 251 10.96 24.86 19.12
C THR A 251 11.18 26.20 18.36
N ASN A 252 10.82 27.32 19.04
CA ASN A 252 10.60 28.69 18.52
C ASN A 252 11.68 29.31 17.60
N GLU A 253 12.96 28.94 17.70
CA GLU A 253 14.05 29.57 16.93
C GLU A 253 13.98 29.26 15.42
N SER A 254 13.50 28.05 15.08
CA SER A 254 13.25 27.64 13.69
C SER A 254 12.13 28.44 13.00
N ARG A 255 11.29 29.13 13.76
CA ARG A 255 10.10 29.85 13.29
C ARG A 255 10.45 31.19 12.65
N ALA A 256 11.50 31.86 13.12
CA ALA A 256 11.95 33.17 12.63
C ALA A 256 12.61 33.08 11.24
N GLN A 257 13.58 32.19 11.07
CA GLN A 257 14.25 31.94 9.77
C GLN A 257 13.26 31.48 8.68
N ARG A 258 12.13 30.94 9.10
CA ARG A 258 11.09 30.39 8.24
C ARG A 258 10.07 31.43 7.78
N LEU A 259 9.75 32.42 8.62
CA LEU A 259 8.99 33.60 8.21
C LEU A 259 9.78 34.42 7.17
N GLU A 260 11.09 34.53 7.32
CA GLU A 260 11.97 35.16 6.32
C GLU A 260 11.89 34.48 4.95
N LYS A 261 11.89 33.15 4.92
CA LYS A 261 11.79 32.41 3.64
C LYS A 261 10.42 32.57 2.98
N GLN A 262 9.34 32.63 3.75
CA GLN A 262 8.00 32.92 3.22
C GLN A 262 7.88 34.35 2.70
N LEU A 263 8.48 35.34 3.38
CA LEU A 263 8.50 36.72 2.91
C LEU A 263 9.21 36.85 1.57
N LYS A 264 10.36 36.18 1.38
CA LYS A 264 11.08 36.17 0.09
C LYS A 264 10.25 35.54 -1.04
N ASN A 265 9.49 34.48 -0.77
CA ASN A 265 8.64 33.86 -1.78
C ASN A 265 7.41 34.73 -2.13
N LEU A 266 6.80 35.39 -1.13
CA LEU A 266 5.70 36.34 -1.38
C LEU A 266 6.18 37.56 -2.16
N GLU A 267 7.38 38.04 -1.89
CA GLU A 267 8.01 39.16 -2.62
C GLU A 267 8.23 38.84 -4.10
N LEU A 268 8.66 37.61 -4.41
CA LEU A 268 8.73 37.12 -5.80
C LEU A 268 7.36 37.10 -6.47
N MET A 269 6.34 36.56 -5.80
CA MET A 269 4.99 36.47 -6.36
C MET A 269 4.34 37.84 -6.60
N VAL A 270 4.57 38.81 -5.70
CA VAL A 270 4.12 40.20 -5.87
C VAL A 270 4.83 40.85 -7.06
N SER A 271 6.10 40.53 -7.30
CA SER A 271 6.85 41.01 -8.45
C SER A 271 6.28 40.48 -9.76
N ASP A 272 5.93 39.19 -9.83
CA ASP A 272 5.32 38.58 -11.00
C ASP A 272 3.93 39.17 -11.30
N ILE A 273 3.09 39.36 -10.26
CA ILE A 273 1.79 40.02 -10.41
C ILE A 273 1.96 41.45 -10.96
N LYS A 274 2.99 42.17 -10.51
CA LYS A 274 3.26 43.54 -10.96
C LYS A 274 3.65 43.58 -12.44
N VAL A 275 4.49 42.66 -12.89
CA VAL A 275 4.83 42.49 -14.31
C VAL A 275 3.59 42.16 -15.14
N GLU A 276 2.71 41.29 -14.65
CA GLU A 276 1.47 40.91 -15.33
C GLU A 276 0.47 42.09 -15.43
N LEU A 277 0.44 42.94 -14.40
CA LEU A 277 -0.38 44.16 -14.36
C LEU A 277 0.13 45.20 -15.36
N ASP A 278 1.45 45.40 -15.46
CA ASP A 278 2.07 46.35 -16.39
C ASP A 278 1.86 45.90 -17.85
N LYS A 279 1.92 44.60 -18.14
CA LYS A 279 1.55 44.05 -19.46
C LYS A 279 0.09 44.36 -19.83
N LYS A 280 -0.86 44.17 -18.90
CA LYS A 280 -2.28 44.49 -19.14
C LYS A 280 -2.52 45.98 -19.37
N LYS A 281 -1.76 46.84 -18.69
CA LYS A 281 -1.86 48.30 -18.83
C LYS A 281 -1.33 48.79 -20.19
N ASN A 282 -0.30 48.13 -20.73
CA ASN A 282 0.23 48.42 -22.07
C ASN A 282 -0.69 47.90 -23.20
N ILE A 283 -1.46 46.83 -22.96
CA ILE A 283 -2.43 46.32 -23.95
C ILE A 283 -3.70 47.20 -24.01
N SER A 284 -4.15 47.80 -22.89
CA SER A 284 -5.33 48.67 -22.89
C SER A 284 -5.07 50.09 -23.43
N SER A 285 -3.82 50.44 -23.75
CA SER A 285 -3.45 51.75 -24.29
C SER A 285 -3.40 51.78 -25.82
N ASP A 286 -3.52 50.63 -26.49
CA ASP A 286 -3.36 50.51 -27.96
C ASP A 286 -4.71 50.38 -28.70
N ASP A 287 -5.83 50.20 -28.00
CA ASP A 287 -7.18 50.12 -28.57
C ASP A 287 -7.94 51.44 -28.47
N GLY A 288 -7.39 52.49 -29.10
CA GLY A 288 -8.03 53.80 -29.07
C GLY A 288 -7.52 54.82 -30.07
N PHE A 289 -7.55 54.51 -31.39
CA PHE A 289 -7.89 55.50 -32.42
C PHE A 289 -8.05 54.84 -33.81
N LEU A 290 -9.28 54.52 -34.20
CA LEU A 290 -9.71 54.58 -35.60
C LEU A 290 -11.01 55.39 -35.64
N LEU A 291 -10.88 56.71 -35.64
CA LEU A 291 -11.93 57.59 -36.10
C LEU A 291 -11.89 57.60 -37.63
N VAL A 292 -13.02 57.17 -38.19
CA VAL A 292 -13.38 57.28 -39.61
C VAL A 292 -13.67 58.75 -39.90
N ASP A 293 -12.99 59.32 -40.88
CA ASP A 293 -13.47 60.45 -41.69
C ASP A 293 -13.76 59.95 -43.11
#